data_AF-A0A6L3XU01-F1
#
_entry.id   AF-A0A6L3XU01-F1
#
_cell.length_a   1.000
_cell.length_b   1.000
_cell.length_c   1.000
_cell.angle_alpha   90.00
_cell.angle_beta   90.00
_cell.angle_gamma   90.00
#
_symmetry.space_group_name_H-M   'P 1'
#
loop_
_entity.id
_entity.type
_entity.pdbx_description
1 polymer ?
#
loop_
_entity_poly.entity_id
_entity_poly.type
_entity_poly.pdbx_seq_one_letter_code
_entity_poly.pdbx_strand_id
1 'polypeptide(L)'
;LMITRAMTEIRQAVAREKRRRGELGFDDMLSRLDEALSSENGEALASAIRTRFPVAMIDEFQDTDPQQYRIFRRIWRQQPDTALLLIGDPKQAIYAFRGADIFTYMKARSEVVAHYTLDTNWRSAPGMVESVNALFSRMETAFMFNEIPFLPVKSAPKNASLRFEVSSAVQPAMTFWLLEGEGYGVADYQAAMAQHCAAQIRDWLSAGARGEALLWKGEQANPVKASDITVLVRSRQEAALIRDALTLLDIPSVYLSNRDSVFDTLEAQEMLWLLQAVLAPERENTLRSALASSMLGLNARDIDELNHDENAWDTVVEEFVHYRERWQKRGVMAMLRELMTRRQIAENMLASSGGERRLTDILHISELLQEAGTQLESEHALVRGLAE
;
A
#
# COMPACT_ATOMS: atom_id res chain seq x y z
N LEU A 1 -29.53 -12.84 -19.69
CA LEU A 1 -29.08 -13.79 -20.75
C LEU A 1 -27.74 -13.40 -21.37
N MET A 2 -27.60 -12.18 -21.94
CA MET A 2 -26.32 -11.74 -22.55
C MET A 2 -25.15 -11.69 -21.54
N ILE A 3 -25.34 -11.09 -20.37
CA ILE A 3 -24.28 -11.00 -19.33
C ILE A 3 -23.84 -12.39 -18.87
N THR A 4 -24.78 -13.29 -18.59
CA THR A 4 -24.48 -14.67 -18.18
C THR A 4 -23.65 -15.41 -19.23
N ARG A 5 -24.01 -15.28 -20.52
CA ARG A 5 -23.26 -15.88 -21.61
C ARG A 5 -21.86 -15.27 -21.76
N ALA A 6 -21.77 -13.94 -21.69
CA ALA A 6 -20.51 -13.21 -21.77
C ALA A 6 -19.57 -13.61 -20.63
N MET A 7 -20.04 -13.72 -19.38
CA MET A 7 -19.23 -14.17 -18.25
C MET A 7 -18.63 -15.56 -18.48
N THR A 8 -19.43 -16.51 -18.96
CA THR A 8 -18.95 -17.86 -19.27
C THR A 8 -17.91 -17.84 -20.39
N GLU A 9 -18.20 -17.12 -21.48
CA GLU A 9 -17.32 -17.06 -22.65
C GLU A 9 -16.00 -16.35 -22.34
N ILE A 10 -16.04 -15.24 -21.60
CA ILE A 10 -14.85 -14.51 -21.15
C ILE A 10 -13.99 -15.38 -20.23
N ARG A 11 -14.59 -16.05 -19.23
CA ARG A 11 -13.84 -16.97 -18.34
C ARG A 11 -13.14 -18.07 -19.13
N GLN A 12 -13.83 -18.68 -20.10
CA GLN A 12 -13.26 -19.71 -20.95
C GLN A 12 -12.16 -19.17 -21.89
N ALA A 13 -12.34 -17.97 -22.44
CA ALA A 13 -11.34 -17.32 -23.28
C ALA A 13 -10.06 -17.01 -22.49
N VAL A 14 -10.19 -16.40 -21.30
CA VAL A 14 -9.06 -16.12 -20.40
C VAL A 14 -8.34 -17.41 -20.00
N ALA A 15 -9.08 -18.46 -19.61
CA ALA A 15 -8.49 -19.74 -19.25
C ALA A 15 -7.73 -20.40 -20.42
N ARG A 16 -8.26 -20.32 -21.66
CA ARG A 16 -7.58 -20.83 -22.86
C ARG A 16 -6.30 -20.07 -23.14
N GLU A 17 -6.32 -18.74 -23.03
CA GLU A 17 -5.15 -17.90 -23.30
C GLU A 17 -4.04 -18.12 -22.26
N LYS A 18 -4.38 -18.18 -20.96
CA LYS A 18 -3.41 -18.51 -19.90
C LYS A 18 -2.74 -19.87 -20.13
N ARG A 19 -3.52 -20.88 -20.53
CA ARG A 19 -2.98 -22.22 -20.87
C ARG A 19 -2.05 -22.16 -22.08
N ARG A 20 -2.40 -21.38 -23.11
CA ARG A 20 -1.56 -21.19 -24.31
C ARG A 20 -0.21 -20.57 -23.97
N ARG A 21 -0.18 -19.63 -23.02
CA ARG A 21 1.04 -18.96 -22.53
C ARG A 21 1.80 -19.73 -21.44
N GLY A 22 1.20 -20.79 -20.88
CA GLY A 22 1.79 -21.52 -19.76
C GLY A 22 1.77 -20.73 -18.44
N GLU A 23 0.86 -19.76 -18.30
CA GLU A 23 0.77 -18.86 -17.15
C GLU A 23 -0.23 -19.37 -16.09
N LEU A 24 0.02 -19.01 -14.83
CA LEU A 24 -0.86 -19.26 -13.69
C LEU A 24 -1.10 -17.96 -12.91
N GLY A 25 -2.35 -17.53 -12.81
CA GLY A 25 -2.74 -16.46 -11.90
C GLY A 25 -2.98 -16.99 -10.48
N PHE A 26 -3.06 -16.08 -9.50
CA PHE A 26 -3.31 -16.43 -8.10
C PHE A 26 -4.62 -17.21 -7.89
N ASP A 27 -5.73 -16.75 -8.49
CA ASP A 27 -7.03 -17.45 -8.40
C ASP A 27 -6.98 -18.85 -9.03
N ASP A 28 -6.15 -19.04 -10.07
CA ASP A 28 -6.01 -20.33 -10.73
C ASP A 28 -5.28 -21.34 -9.82
N MET A 29 -4.36 -20.89 -8.97
CA MET A 29 -3.65 -21.76 -8.03
C MET A 29 -4.62 -22.38 -7.02
N LEU A 30 -5.47 -21.56 -6.40
CA LEU A 30 -6.48 -22.02 -5.45
C LEU A 30 -7.57 -22.86 -6.15
N SER A 31 -8.03 -22.43 -7.32
CA SER A 31 -9.05 -23.15 -8.09
C SER A 31 -8.59 -24.53 -8.52
N ARG A 32 -7.37 -24.67 -9.03
CA ARG A 32 -6.83 -25.98 -9.40
C ARG A 32 -6.64 -26.89 -8.20
N LEU A 33 -6.28 -26.35 -7.03
CA LEU A 33 -6.17 -27.14 -5.81
C LEU A 33 -7.55 -27.65 -5.34
N ASP A 34 -8.58 -26.78 -5.33
CA ASP A 34 -9.96 -27.16 -4.99
C ASP A 34 -10.50 -28.23 -5.96
N GLU A 35 -10.26 -28.08 -7.26
CA GLU A 35 -10.61 -29.06 -8.29
C GLU A 35 -9.87 -30.39 -8.09
N ALA A 36 -8.55 -30.35 -7.85
CA ALA A 36 -7.74 -31.55 -7.66
C ALA A 36 -8.17 -32.34 -6.42
N LEU A 37 -8.48 -31.66 -5.32
CA LEU A 37 -8.98 -32.26 -4.08
C LEU A 37 -10.41 -32.82 -4.21
N SER A 38 -11.16 -32.36 -5.21
CA SER A 38 -12.51 -32.83 -5.55
C SER A 38 -12.51 -33.93 -6.62
N SER A 39 -11.36 -34.21 -7.24
CA SER A 39 -11.21 -35.26 -8.26
C SER A 39 -11.20 -36.67 -7.65
N GLU A 40 -11.25 -37.70 -8.51
CA GLU A 40 -11.12 -39.11 -8.09
C GLU A 40 -9.84 -39.37 -7.29
N ASN A 41 -8.73 -38.69 -7.62
CA ASN A 41 -7.46 -38.78 -6.91
C ASN A 41 -7.37 -37.84 -5.69
N GLY A 42 -8.46 -37.13 -5.36
CA GLY A 42 -8.47 -36.10 -4.33
C GLY A 42 -8.13 -36.61 -2.93
N GLU A 43 -8.46 -37.86 -2.60
CA GLU A 43 -8.11 -38.45 -1.30
C GLU A 43 -6.61 -38.74 -1.19
N ALA A 44 -5.99 -39.23 -2.26
CA ALA A 44 -4.54 -39.45 -2.28
C ALA A 44 -3.79 -38.11 -2.12
N LEU A 45 -4.27 -37.06 -2.78
CA LEU A 45 -3.73 -35.70 -2.62
C LEU A 45 -3.93 -35.16 -1.21
N ALA A 46 -5.14 -35.24 -0.66
CA ALA A 46 -5.45 -34.77 0.69
C ALA A 46 -4.62 -35.52 1.75
N SER A 47 -4.46 -36.84 1.59
CA SER A 47 -3.63 -37.67 2.46
C SER A 47 -2.15 -37.29 2.38
N ALA A 48 -1.62 -37.06 1.18
CA ALA A 48 -0.24 -36.60 1.00
C ALA A 48 0.01 -35.24 1.68
N ILE A 49 -0.96 -34.31 1.57
CA ILE A 49 -0.88 -33.00 2.23
C ILE A 49 -0.94 -33.16 3.75
N ARG A 50 -1.91 -33.91 4.29
CA ARG A 50 -2.03 -34.16 5.73
C ARG A 50 -0.80 -34.87 6.32
N THR A 51 -0.20 -35.80 5.58
CA THR A 51 1.02 -36.49 6.01
C THR A 51 2.18 -35.52 6.17
N ARG A 52 2.29 -34.56 5.24
CA ARG A 52 3.31 -33.50 5.31
C ARG A 52 3.00 -32.45 6.36
N PHE A 53 1.72 -32.10 6.53
CA PHE A 53 1.23 -31.05 7.41
C PHE A 53 0.10 -31.61 8.29
N PRO A 54 0.44 -32.37 9.35
CA PRO A 54 -0.57 -32.96 10.24
C PRO A 54 -1.34 -31.88 11.00
N VAL A 55 -0.71 -30.72 11.25
CA VAL A 55 -1.35 -29.57 11.90
C VAL A 55 -1.25 -28.36 10.99
N ALA A 56 -2.37 -27.68 10.77
CA ALA A 56 -2.43 -26.42 10.02
C ALA A 56 -3.01 -25.31 10.89
N MET A 57 -2.34 -24.15 10.87
CA MET A 57 -2.80 -22.91 11.52
C MET A 57 -3.14 -21.91 10.42
N ILE A 58 -4.40 -21.49 10.37
CA ILE A 58 -4.89 -20.46 9.45
C ILE A 58 -5.14 -19.21 10.27
N ASP A 59 -4.27 -18.22 10.14
CA ASP A 59 -4.45 -16.90 10.72
C ASP A 59 -5.32 -16.02 9.80
N GLU A 60 -5.87 -14.94 10.34
CA GLU A 60 -6.80 -14.03 9.64
C GLU A 60 -7.97 -14.76 8.94
N PHE A 61 -8.49 -15.82 9.57
CA PHE A 61 -9.50 -16.70 8.97
C PHE A 61 -10.81 -15.96 8.61
N GLN A 62 -11.11 -14.82 9.23
CA GLN A 62 -12.26 -13.99 8.88
C GLN A 62 -12.20 -13.43 7.45
N ASP A 63 -11.00 -13.33 6.85
CA ASP A 63 -10.79 -12.80 5.51
C ASP A 63 -10.71 -13.90 4.44
N THR A 64 -11.16 -15.12 4.76
CA THR A 64 -11.18 -16.24 3.83
C THR A 64 -12.45 -16.28 2.97
N ASP A 65 -12.36 -17.00 1.85
CA ASP A 65 -13.46 -17.19 0.91
C ASP A 65 -14.01 -18.65 0.91
N PRO A 66 -15.16 -18.91 0.27
CA PRO A 66 -15.75 -20.25 0.25
C PRO A 66 -14.88 -21.34 -0.38
N GLN A 67 -13.97 -20.99 -1.31
CA GLN A 67 -13.06 -21.93 -1.96
C GLN A 67 -11.92 -22.32 -1.02
N GLN A 68 -11.29 -21.35 -0.37
CA GLN A 68 -10.26 -21.61 0.64
C GLN A 68 -10.79 -22.49 1.77
N TYR A 69 -11.99 -22.18 2.29
CA TYR A 69 -12.59 -23.01 3.33
C TYR A 69 -12.90 -24.44 2.85
N ARG A 70 -13.33 -24.62 1.60
CA ARG A 70 -13.52 -25.97 0.99
C ARG A 70 -12.23 -26.76 0.95
N ILE A 71 -11.12 -26.13 0.57
CA ILE A 71 -9.80 -26.75 0.56
C ILE A 71 -9.43 -27.20 1.98
N PHE A 72 -9.51 -26.30 2.96
CA PHE A 72 -9.13 -26.60 4.35
C PHE A 72 -9.96 -27.73 4.94
N ARG A 73 -11.29 -27.70 4.77
CA ARG A 73 -12.16 -28.78 5.28
C ARG A 73 -11.88 -30.11 4.58
N ARG A 74 -11.61 -30.12 3.28
CA ARG A 74 -11.37 -31.35 2.51
C ARG A 74 -10.09 -32.04 2.96
N ILE A 75 -9.09 -31.25 3.35
CA ILE A 75 -7.81 -31.75 3.84
C ILE A 75 -7.92 -32.16 5.31
N TRP A 76 -8.32 -31.31 6.26
CA TRP A 76 -8.12 -31.60 7.70
C TRP A 76 -9.39 -31.96 8.50
N ARG A 77 -10.60 -31.72 7.98
CA ARG A 77 -11.80 -31.88 8.82
C ARG A 77 -12.08 -33.35 9.16
N GLN A 78 -12.27 -33.63 10.45
CA GLN A 78 -12.61 -34.96 10.99
C GLN A 78 -11.59 -36.06 10.61
N GLN A 79 -10.32 -35.68 10.47
CA GLN A 79 -9.24 -36.62 10.17
C GLN A 79 -8.46 -36.96 11.44
N PRO A 80 -8.25 -38.25 11.75
CA PRO A 80 -7.49 -38.66 12.93
C PRO A 80 -6.05 -38.14 12.83
N ASP A 81 -5.40 -37.95 13.99
CA ASP A 81 -4.00 -37.52 14.10
C ASP A 81 -3.67 -36.18 13.40
N THR A 82 -4.70 -35.35 13.15
CA THR A 82 -4.54 -34.02 12.58
C THR A 82 -5.25 -32.94 13.38
N ALA A 83 -4.82 -31.68 13.19
CA ALA A 83 -5.49 -30.52 13.77
C ALA A 83 -5.58 -29.36 12.77
N LEU A 84 -6.73 -28.69 12.75
CA LEU A 84 -6.96 -27.45 12.00
C LEU A 84 -7.30 -26.35 13.00
N LEU A 85 -6.38 -25.41 13.16
CA LEU A 85 -6.54 -24.25 14.03
C LEU A 85 -6.90 -23.04 13.16
N LEU A 86 -8.13 -22.56 13.30
CA LEU A 86 -8.64 -21.39 12.59
C LEU A 86 -8.64 -20.21 13.56
N ILE A 87 -7.77 -19.25 13.31
CA ILE A 87 -7.54 -18.07 14.15
C ILE A 87 -8.02 -16.86 13.36
N GLY A 88 -8.81 -16.01 14.00
CA GLY A 88 -9.33 -14.82 13.36
C GLY A 88 -10.33 -14.08 14.23
N ASP A 89 -10.63 -12.85 13.85
CA ASP A 89 -11.62 -12.01 14.50
C ASP A 89 -12.70 -11.56 13.51
N PRO A 90 -13.93 -12.10 13.58
CA PRO A 90 -15.00 -11.73 12.65
C PRO A 90 -15.39 -10.24 12.74
N LYS A 91 -15.06 -9.56 13.84
CA LYS A 91 -15.27 -8.12 14.01
C LYS A 91 -14.35 -7.28 13.10
N GLN A 92 -13.30 -7.88 12.55
CA GLN A 92 -12.27 -7.24 11.73
C GLN A 92 -12.36 -7.61 10.24
N ALA A 93 -13.40 -8.34 9.83
CA ALA A 93 -13.60 -8.73 8.43
C ALA A 93 -13.95 -7.50 7.56
N ILE A 94 -12.93 -6.93 6.90
CA ILE A 94 -13.05 -5.70 6.11
C ILE A 94 -12.65 -5.88 4.63
N TYR A 95 -12.27 -7.09 4.21
CA TYR A 95 -11.78 -7.39 2.86
C TYR A 95 -12.85 -7.89 1.87
N ALA A 96 -14.13 -7.57 2.07
CA ALA A 96 -15.22 -7.99 1.19
C ALA A 96 -15.00 -7.62 -0.29
N PHE A 97 -14.33 -6.50 -0.56
CA PHE A 97 -13.97 -6.06 -1.93
C PHE A 97 -12.95 -6.97 -2.64
N ARG A 98 -12.26 -7.86 -1.91
CA ARG A 98 -11.35 -8.89 -2.44
C ARG A 98 -11.97 -10.28 -2.49
N GLY A 99 -13.26 -10.42 -2.16
CA GLY A 99 -13.97 -11.70 -2.18
C GLY A 99 -13.97 -12.47 -0.87
N ALA A 100 -13.39 -11.91 0.21
CA ALA A 100 -13.55 -12.46 1.55
C ALA A 100 -15.03 -12.51 1.93
N ASP A 101 -15.45 -13.60 2.56
CA ASP A 101 -16.85 -13.88 2.85
C ASP A 101 -17.07 -14.20 4.34
N ILE A 102 -17.64 -13.23 5.06
CA ILE A 102 -17.98 -13.41 6.47
C ILE A 102 -18.99 -14.56 6.70
N PHE A 103 -19.81 -14.91 5.71
CA PHE A 103 -20.70 -16.06 5.81
C PHE A 103 -19.95 -17.39 5.78
N THR A 104 -18.79 -17.44 5.13
CA THR A 104 -17.89 -18.60 5.17
C THR A 104 -17.32 -18.77 6.58
N TYR A 105 -16.91 -17.69 7.23
CA TYR A 105 -16.52 -17.73 8.65
C TYR A 105 -17.66 -18.23 9.54
N MET A 106 -18.87 -17.68 9.39
CA MET A 106 -20.03 -18.08 10.21
C MET A 106 -20.39 -19.56 9.99
N LYS A 107 -20.33 -20.03 8.74
CA LYS A 107 -20.50 -21.44 8.40
C LYS A 107 -19.44 -22.30 9.09
N ALA A 108 -18.17 -21.92 8.98
CA ALA A 108 -17.09 -22.65 9.62
C ALA A 108 -17.23 -22.71 11.15
N ARG A 109 -17.63 -21.60 11.77
CA ARG A 109 -17.94 -21.52 13.19
C ARG A 109 -19.07 -22.47 13.59
N SER A 110 -20.10 -22.62 12.75
CA SER A 110 -21.21 -23.56 12.99
C SER A 110 -20.80 -25.04 12.86
N GLU A 111 -19.76 -25.34 12.07
CA GLU A 111 -19.26 -26.69 11.82
C GLU A 111 -18.22 -27.18 12.85
N VAL A 112 -17.68 -26.26 13.68
CA VAL A 112 -16.65 -26.54 14.69
C VAL A 112 -17.23 -26.36 16.10
N VAL A 113 -17.04 -27.35 16.96
CA VAL A 113 -17.60 -27.36 18.33
C VAL A 113 -16.76 -26.51 19.30
N ALA A 114 -15.44 -26.53 19.17
CA ALA A 114 -14.54 -25.85 20.10
C ALA A 114 -14.31 -24.40 19.67
N HIS A 115 -14.84 -23.44 20.44
CA HIS A 115 -14.59 -22.01 20.27
C HIS A 115 -13.74 -21.49 21.43
N TYR A 116 -12.74 -20.68 21.09
CA TYR A 116 -11.83 -20.08 22.07
C TYR A 116 -11.80 -18.56 21.86
N THR A 117 -11.57 -17.82 22.94
CA THR A 117 -11.45 -16.35 22.90
C THR A 117 -10.26 -15.92 23.74
N LEU A 118 -9.59 -14.84 23.32
CA LEU A 118 -8.55 -14.19 24.10
C LEU A 118 -9.19 -12.99 24.81
N ASP A 119 -9.26 -13.05 26.14
CA ASP A 119 -10.02 -12.07 26.94
C ASP A 119 -9.22 -10.84 27.34
N THR A 120 -7.91 -10.79 27.04
CA THR A 120 -7.00 -9.74 27.51
C THR A 120 -6.30 -9.05 26.34
N ASN A 121 -6.46 -7.73 26.24
CA ASN A 121 -5.74 -6.87 25.32
C ASN A 121 -4.37 -6.48 25.91
N TRP A 122 -3.30 -6.89 25.22
CA TRP A 122 -1.92 -6.66 25.64
C TRP A 122 -1.23 -5.45 24.98
N ARG A 123 -1.97 -4.69 24.16
CA ARG A 123 -1.42 -3.65 23.28
C ARG A 123 -1.74 -2.23 23.76
N SER A 124 -2.94 -2.02 24.28
CA SER A 124 -3.49 -0.69 24.53
C SER A 124 -3.52 -0.31 26.01
N ALA A 125 -3.67 1.00 26.27
CA ALA A 125 -3.93 1.55 27.59
C ALA A 125 -5.32 1.14 28.11
N PRO A 126 -5.55 1.04 29.44
CA PRO A 126 -6.84 0.69 30.02
C PRO A 126 -7.98 1.57 29.52
N GLY A 127 -7.81 2.90 29.53
CA GLY A 127 -8.85 3.83 29.06
C GLY A 127 -9.26 3.62 27.60
N MET A 128 -8.32 3.19 26.73
CA MET A 128 -8.64 2.85 25.34
C MET A 128 -9.49 1.60 25.24
N VAL A 129 -9.13 0.56 26.00
CA VAL A 129 -9.88 -0.71 26.06
C VAL A 129 -11.29 -0.46 26.60
N GLU A 130 -11.40 0.31 27.68
CA GLU A 130 -12.67 0.67 28.30
C GLU A 130 -13.56 1.49 27.36
N SER A 131 -13.01 2.49 26.66
CA SER A 131 -13.78 3.31 25.72
C SER A 131 -14.33 2.48 24.56
N VAL A 132 -13.53 1.58 23.99
CA VAL A 132 -13.97 0.67 22.91
C VAL A 132 -15.02 -0.31 23.43
N ASN A 133 -14.80 -0.93 24.59
CA ASN A 133 -15.81 -1.79 25.22
C ASN A 133 -17.12 -1.04 25.45
N ALA A 134 -17.06 0.16 26.02
CA ALA A 134 -18.24 0.96 26.30
C ALA A 134 -19.01 1.34 25.04
N LEU A 135 -18.32 1.65 23.93
CA LEU A 135 -18.93 1.99 22.65
C LEU A 135 -19.68 0.78 22.06
N PHE A 136 -18.99 -0.36 21.90
CA PHE A 136 -19.59 -1.53 21.25
C PHE A 136 -20.56 -2.30 22.15
N SER A 137 -20.52 -2.11 23.47
CA SER A 137 -21.53 -2.66 24.39
C SER A 137 -22.84 -1.87 24.45
N ARG A 138 -22.98 -0.73 23.75
CA ARG A 138 -24.24 0.03 23.70
C ARG A 138 -25.34 -0.69 22.92
N MET A 139 -24.99 -1.62 22.04
CA MET A 139 -25.91 -2.36 21.20
C MET A 139 -25.72 -3.86 21.44
N GLU A 140 -26.82 -4.59 21.59
CA GLU A 140 -26.78 -6.06 21.74
C GLU A 140 -26.17 -6.72 20.49
N THR A 141 -26.50 -6.19 19.31
CA THR A 141 -26.00 -6.65 18.00
C THR A 141 -25.10 -5.60 17.35
N ALA A 142 -24.01 -5.23 18.02
CA ALA A 142 -23.09 -4.18 17.56
C ALA A 142 -22.51 -4.40 16.14
N PHE A 143 -22.41 -5.66 15.70
CA PHE A 143 -21.95 -6.06 14.36
C PHE A 143 -23.08 -6.56 13.46
N MET A 144 -24.34 -6.22 13.75
CA MET A 144 -25.56 -6.59 13.02
C MET A 144 -25.91 -8.09 12.97
N PHE A 145 -24.96 -8.99 13.24
CA PHE A 145 -25.14 -10.44 13.24
C PHE A 145 -24.99 -11.02 14.65
N ASN A 146 -25.90 -11.91 15.06
CA ASN A 146 -25.86 -12.59 16.35
C ASN A 146 -24.66 -13.56 16.45
N GLU A 147 -24.26 -14.09 15.31
CA GLU A 147 -23.09 -14.96 15.13
C GLU A 147 -21.76 -14.21 15.29
N ILE A 148 -21.80 -12.87 15.41
CA ILE A 148 -20.64 -12.01 15.67
C ILE A 148 -20.90 -11.21 16.96
N PRO A 149 -20.88 -11.86 18.13
CA PRO A 149 -21.11 -11.18 19.40
C PRO A 149 -19.90 -10.30 19.74
N PHE A 150 -20.18 -9.16 20.38
CA PHE A 150 -19.13 -8.35 21.02
C PHE A 150 -18.95 -8.82 22.46
N LEU A 151 -17.75 -9.35 22.76
CA LEU A 151 -17.35 -9.73 24.12
C LEU A 151 -16.31 -8.72 24.61
N PRO A 152 -16.60 -7.95 25.68
CA PRO A 152 -15.63 -7.02 26.25
C PRO A 152 -14.35 -7.73 26.68
N VAL A 153 -13.21 -7.06 26.50
CA VAL A 153 -11.89 -7.57 26.89
C VAL A 153 -11.28 -6.76 28.02
N LYS A 154 -10.41 -7.38 28.81
CA LYS A 154 -9.63 -6.75 29.88
C LYS A 154 -8.39 -6.08 29.30
N SER A 155 -7.92 -5.00 29.93
CA SER A 155 -6.58 -4.48 29.65
C SER A 155 -5.52 -5.25 30.43
N ALA A 156 -4.37 -5.52 29.81
CA ALA A 156 -3.26 -6.20 30.48
C ALA A 156 -2.67 -5.35 31.64
N PRO A 157 -2.36 -5.93 32.81
CA PRO A 157 -1.79 -5.21 33.95
C PRO A 157 -0.49 -4.46 33.63
N LYS A 158 0.34 -5.00 32.74
CA LYS A 158 1.61 -4.37 32.31
C LYS A 158 1.41 -3.00 31.62
N ASN A 159 0.20 -2.72 31.12
CA ASN A 159 -0.15 -1.49 30.44
C ASN A 159 -0.90 -0.49 31.35
N ALA A 160 -1.12 -0.81 32.63
CA ALA A 160 -1.93 0.00 33.54
C ALA A 160 -1.43 1.45 33.68
N SER A 161 -0.12 1.67 33.52
CA SER A 161 0.51 2.99 33.58
C SER A 161 0.44 3.82 32.30
N LEU A 162 0.00 3.22 31.18
CA LEU A 162 -0.03 3.91 29.88
C LEU A 162 -1.03 5.06 29.93
N ARG A 163 -0.57 6.28 29.66
CA ARG A 163 -1.41 7.48 29.60
C ARG A 163 -0.79 8.55 28.70
N PHE A 164 -1.63 9.42 28.19
CA PHE A 164 -1.25 10.59 27.41
C PHE A 164 -1.53 11.84 28.25
N GLU A 165 -0.54 12.70 28.41
CA GLU A 165 -0.67 13.97 29.14
C GLU A 165 -0.34 15.13 28.22
N VAL A 166 -1.11 16.21 28.32
CA VAL A 166 -0.83 17.51 27.66
C VAL A 166 -0.93 18.59 28.72
N SER A 167 0.13 19.40 28.88
CA SER A 167 0.21 20.47 29.88
C SER A 167 -0.13 19.98 31.30
N SER A 168 0.41 18.81 31.67
CA SER A 168 0.18 18.12 32.96
C SER A 168 -1.26 17.65 33.21
N ALA A 169 -2.14 17.72 32.22
CA ALA A 169 -3.49 17.15 32.29
C ALA A 169 -3.55 15.83 31.49
N VAL A 170 -3.99 14.75 32.16
CA VAL A 170 -4.24 13.46 31.51
C VAL A 170 -5.38 13.63 30.51
N GLN A 171 -5.11 13.32 29.25
CA GLN A 171 -6.09 13.37 28.18
C GLN A 171 -6.96 12.10 28.20
N PRO A 172 -8.27 12.21 27.90
CA PRO A 172 -9.12 11.04 27.73
C PRO A 172 -8.60 10.18 26.58
N ALA A 173 -8.78 8.86 26.71
CA ALA A 173 -8.32 7.91 25.70
C ALA A 173 -9.08 8.06 24.37
N MET A 174 -10.36 8.44 24.42
CA MET A 174 -11.20 8.65 23.24
C MET A 174 -11.88 10.01 23.34
N THR A 175 -11.69 10.85 22.32
CA THR A 175 -12.30 12.18 22.20
C THR A 175 -13.10 12.23 20.90
N PHE A 176 -14.36 12.64 21.00
CA PHE A 176 -15.20 12.92 19.83
C PHE A 176 -15.20 14.42 19.58
N TRP A 177 -14.80 14.81 18.38
CA TRP A 177 -14.91 16.18 17.90
C TRP A 177 -16.18 16.30 17.07
N LEU A 178 -17.05 17.23 17.46
CA LEU A 178 -18.33 17.48 16.80
C LEU A 178 -18.34 18.91 16.29
N LEU A 179 -18.61 19.09 15.00
CA LEU A 179 -18.81 20.41 14.40
C LEU A 179 -20.18 20.96 14.81
N GLU A 180 -20.21 22.21 15.28
CA GLU A 180 -21.44 22.89 15.70
C GLU A 180 -22.27 23.38 14.51
N GLY A 181 -23.48 22.86 14.35
CA GLY A 181 -24.43 23.30 13.33
C GLY A 181 -25.42 22.21 12.97
N GLU A 182 -26.35 22.53 12.06
CA GLU A 182 -27.31 21.57 11.49
C GLU A 182 -27.04 21.38 10.00
N GLY A 183 -26.91 20.13 9.56
CA GLY A 183 -26.88 19.76 8.15
C GLY A 183 -25.63 20.20 7.39
N TYR A 184 -24.53 19.46 7.54
CA TYR A 184 -23.33 19.66 6.72
C TYR A 184 -23.36 18.84 5.43
N GLY A 185 -22.90 19.45 4.34
CA GLY A 185 -22.48 18.70 3.16
C GLY A 185 -21.26 17.83 3.48
N VAL A 186 -21.14 16.66 2.82
CA VAL A 186 -20.01 15.74 3.05
C VAL A 186 -18.66 16.41 2.82
N ALA A 187 -18.55 17.20 1.74
CA ALA A 187 -17.30 17.90 1.41
C ALA A 187 -16.93 18.97 2.45
N ASP A 188 -17.90 19.77 2.89
CA ASP A 188 -17.68 20.82 3.88
C ASP A 188 -17.27 20.22 5.24
N TYR A 189 -17.94 19.14 5.65
CA TYR A 189 -17.58 18.39 6.85
C TYR A 189 -16.16 17.84 6.76
N GLN A 190 -15.79 17.20 5.64
CA GLN A 190 -14.46 16.63 5.45
C GLN A 190 -13.37 17.72 5.44
N ALA A 191 -13.61 18.85 4.77
CA ALA A 191 -12.66 19.96 4.75
C ALA A 191 -12.45 20.56 6.16
N ALA A 192 -13.54 20.85 6.88
CA ALA A 192 -13.48 21.39 8.22
C ALA A 192 -12.82 20.42 9.22
N MET A 193 -13.17 19.13 9.16
CA MET A 193 -12.55 18.11 10.02
C MET A 193 -11.09 17.85 9.67
N ALA A 194 -10.70 17.97 8.39
CA ALA A 194 -9.30 17.83 7.99
C ALA A 194 -8.44 18.97 8.55
N GLN A 195 -8.93 20.21 8.47
CA GLN A 195 -8.28 21.37 9.10
C GLN A 195 -8.19 21.22 10.61
N HIS A 196 -9.28 20.78 11.26
CA HIS A 196 -9.30 20.57 12.69
C HIS A 196 -8.32 19.47 13.13
N CYS A 197 -8.28 18.35 12.40
CA CYS A 197 -7.32 17.26 12.62
C CYS A 197 -5.87 17.77 12.52
N ALA A 198 -5.54 18.49 11.45
CA ALA A 198 -4.21 19.05 11.25
C ALA A 198 -3.82 20.04 12.36
N ALA A 199 -4.76 20.87 12.82
CA ALA A 199 -4.55 21.79 13.93
C ALA A 199 -4.27 21.05 15.25
N GLN A 200 -5.02 19.98 15.57
CA GLN A 200 -4.76 19.16 16.76
C GLN A 200 -3.39 18.49 16.70
N ILE A 201 -3.01 17.94 15.54
CA ILE A 201 -1.69 17.34 15.33
C ILE A 201 -0.59 18.38 15.53
N ARG A 202 -0.73 19.57 14.94
CA ARG A 202 0.21 20.70 15.15
C ARG A 202 0.36 21.02 16.63
N ASP A 203 -0.76 21.12 17.36
CA ASP A 203 -0.75 21.51 18.77
C ASP A 203 -0.05 20.44 19.62
N TRP A 204 -0.29 19.16 19.37
CA TRP A 204 0.42 18.05 20.03
C TRP A 204 1.90 18.01 19.69
N LEU A 205 2.28 18.20 18.43
CA LEU A 205 3.70 18.21 18.03
C LEU A 205 4.43 19.41 18.63
N SER A 206 3.80 20.58 18.63
CA SER A 206 4.37 21.80 19.21
C SER A 206 4.52 21.66 20.73
N ALA A 207 3.51 21.11 21.41
CA ALA A 207 3.58 20.80 22.83
C ALA A 207 4.62 19.69 23.13
N GLY A 208 4.74 18.68 22.26
CA GLY A 208 5.76 17.64 22.36
C GLY A 208 7.17 18.21 22.27
N ALA A 209 7.42 19.12 21.33
CA ALA A 209 8.70 19.83 21.21
C ALA A 209 9.05 20.66 22.47
N ARG A 210 8.05 21.15 23.20
CA ARG A 210 8.22 21.85 24.49
C ARG A 210 8.27 20.92 25.71
N GLY A 211 8.08 19.61 25.53
CA GLY A 211 7.98 18.64 26.62
C GLY A 211 6.67 18.69 27.40
N GLU A 212 5.63 19.30 26.83
CA GLU A 212 4.30 19.47 27.45
C GLU A 212 3.31 18.39 27.01
N ALA A 213 3.51 17.74 25.86
CA ALA A 213 2.73 16.58 25.41
C ALA A 213 3.56 15.30 25.53
N LEU A 214 3.16 14.41 26.45
CA LEU A 214 3.96 13.28 26.91
C LEU A 214 3.18 11.96 26.83
N LEU A 215 3.81 10.95 26.24
CA LEU A 215 3.37 9.55 26.26
C LEU A 215 4.10 8.82 27.40
N TRP A 216 3.33 8.35 28.39
CA TRP A 216 3.86 7.70 29.57
C TRP A 216 3.82 6.18 29.47
N LYS A 217 4.91 5.53 29.89
CA LYS A 217 5.00 4.08 30.10
C LYS A 217 5.76 3.81 31.40
N GLY A 218 5.02 3.44 32.44
CA GLY A 218 5.55 3.40 33.80
C GLY A 218 5.92 4.82 34.25
N GLU A 219 7.15 4.97 34.69
CA GLU A 219 7.75 6.26 35.08
C GLU A 219 8.42 6.98 33.90
N GLN A 220 8.54 6.33 32.74
CA GLN A 220 9.16 6.93 31.56
C GLN A 220 8.14 7.79 30.81
N ALA A 221 8.47 9.05 30.60
CA ALA A 221 7.74 9.97 29.73
C ALA A 221 8.55 10.23 28.45
N ASN A 222 7.91 10.05 27.29
CA ASN A 222 8.49 10.42 26.00
C ASN A 222 7.65 11.53 25.37
N PRO A 223 8.26 12.63 24.90
CA PRO A 223 7.53 13.64 24.17
C PRO A 223 6.94 13.08 22.88
N VAL A 224 5.73 13.52 22.53
CA VAL A 224 5.05 13.12 21.30
C VAL A 224 5.89 13.53 20.08
N LYS A 225 6.09 12.60 19.15
CA LYS A 225 6.73 12.83 17.86
C LYS A 225 5.75 12.56 16.71
N ALA A 226 6.10 13.02 15.51
CA ALA A 226 5.31 12.74 14.30
C ALA A 226 5.12 11.24 14.05
N SER A 227 6.11 10.41 14.38
CA SER A 227 6.03 8.95 14.27
C SER A 227 5.00 8.28 15.18
N ASP A 228 4.53 8.99 16.21
CA ASP A 228 3.55 8.46 17.16
C ASP A 228 2.10 8.73 16.73
N ILE A 229 1.91 9.53 15.68
CA ILE A 229 0.60 9.97 15.19
C ILE A 229 0.24 9.21 13.91
N THR A 230 -0.93 8.58 13.91
CA THR A 230 -1.50 7.92 12.73
C THR A 230 -2.88 8.46 12.45
N VAL A 231 -3.15 8.87 11.21
CA VAL A 231 -4.49 9.24 10.74
C VAL A 231 -5.06 8.09 9.91
N LEU A 232 -6.16 7.50 10.36
CA LEU A 232 -6.90 6.49 9.60
C LEU A 232 -7.93 7.17 8.70
N VAL A 233 -7.91 6.80 7.42
CA VAL A 233 -8.79 7.35 6.37
C VAL A 233 -9.41 6.20 5.56
N ARG A 234 -10.60 6.42 5.01
CA ARG A 234 -11.32 5.42 4.21
C ARG A 234 -10.91 5.42 2.75
N SER A 235 -10.45 6.56 2.23
CA SER A 235 -10.16 6.73 0.80
C SER A 235 -8.91 7.56 0.53
N ARG A 236 -8.41 7.48 -0.71
CA ARG A 236 -7.31 8.33 -1.20
C ARG A 236 -7.68 9.82 -1.16
N GLN A 237 -8.96 10.14 -1.40
CA GLN A 237 -9.45 11.52 -1.38
C GLN A 237 -9.39 12.10 0.04
N GLU A 238 -9.82 11.34 1.05
CA GLU A 238 -9.69 11.74 2.45
C GLU A 238 -8.21 11.87 2.86
N ALA A 239 -7.34 10.96 2.40
CA ALA A 239 -5.91 11.05 2.63
C ALA A 239 -5.32 12.35 2.07
N ALA A 240 -5.71 12.73 0.85
CA ALA A 240 -5.27 13.97 0.22
C ALA A 240 -5.72 15.20 1.01
N LEU A 241 -7.00 15.27 1.41
CA LEU A 241 -7.51 16.39 2.21
C LEU A 241 -6.72 16.59 3.53
N ILE A 242 -6.42 15.50 4.23
CA ILE A 242 -5.62 15.55 5.47
C ILE A 242 -4.18 15.98 5.17
N ARG A 243 -3.56 15.39 4.15
CA ARG A 243 -2.18 15.73 3.75
C ARG A 243 -2.07 17.21 3.39
N ASP A 244 -3.01 17.72 2.61
CA ASP A 244 -3.01 19.11 2.17
C ASP A 244 -3.21 20.06 3.38
N ALA A 245 -4.10 19.72 4.32
CA ALA A 245 -4.27 20.46 5.57
C ALA A 245 -3.02 20.43 6.47
N LEU A 246 -2.31 19.29 6.54
CA LEU A 246 -1.02 19.18 7.26
C LEU A 246 0.09 19.98 6.58
N THR A 247 0.12 19.97 5.25
CA THR A 247 1.10 20.71 4.44
C THR A 247 0.95 22.21 4.64
N LEU A 248 -0.29 22.72 4.75
CA LEU A 248 -0.56 24.12 5.08
C LEU A 248 -0.01 24.56 6.45
N LEU A 249 0.31 23.61 7.34
CA LEU A 249 0.90 23.84 8.66
C LEU A 249 2.38 23.42 8.72
N ASP A 250 3.01 23.19 7.57
CA ASP A 250 4.40 22.70 7.44
C ASP A 250 4.66 21.38 8.18
N ILE A 251 3.64 20.52 8.29
CA ILE A 251 3.75 19.19 8.92
C ILE A 251 3.96 18.14 7.82
N PRO A 252 5.15 17.50 7.74
CA PRO A 252 5.38 16.45 6.78
C PRO A 252 4.52 15.22 7.11
N SER A 253 3.97 14.59 6.08
CA SER A 253 3.13 13.40 6.23
C SER A 253 3.39 12.39 5.10
N VAL A 254 3.18 11.12 5.42
CA VAL A 254 3.35 10.00 4.47
C VAL A 254 2.06 9.21 4.37
N TYR A 255 1.58 9.01 3.14
CA TYR A 255 0.44 8.14 2.87
C TYR A 255 0.93 6.71 2.61
N LEU A 256 0.91 5.88 3.65
CA LEU A 256 1.43 4.49 3.60
C LEU A 256 0.65 3.57 2.65
N SER A 257 -0.59 3.92 2.32
CA SER A 257 -1.44 3.17 1.38
C SER A 257 -1.38 3.74 -0.04
N ASN A 258 -0.32 4.49 -0.38
CA ASN A 258 -0.16 4.99 -1.73
C ASN A 258 0.00 3.81 -2.71
N ARG A 259 -0.86 3.77 -3.72
CA ARG A 259 -0.82 2.79 -4.82
C ARG A 259 -0.71 3.51 -6.16
N ASP A 260 -0.39 4.79 -6.15
CA ASP A 260 -0.09 5.50 -7.39
C ASP A 260 1.13 4.81 -8.00
N SER A 261 1.01 4.45 -9.27
CA SER A 261 2.10 3.84 -10.00
C SER A 261 3.21 4.87 -10.11
N VAL A 262 4.47 4.47 -9.94
CA VAL A 262 5.58 5.36 -10.29
C VAL A 262 5.53 5.76 -11.77
N PHE A 263 4.84 4.99 -12.62
CA PHE A 263 4.60 5.34 -14.03
C PHE A 263 3.60 6.48 -14.24
N ASP A 264 2.78 6.83 -13.24
CA ASP A 264 1.83 7.95 -13.32
C ASP A 264 2.45 9.29 -12.86
N THR A 265 3.74 9.29 -12.53
CA THR A 265 4.46 10.46 -12.03
C THR A 265 4.99 11.34 -13.16
N LEU A 266 5.26 12.61 -12.87
CA LEU A 266 5.96 13.49 -13.82
C LEU A 266 7.35 12.92 -14.16
N GLU A 267 8.01 12.31 -13.18
CA GLU A 267 9.32 11.68 -13.31
C GLU A 267 9.31 10.57 -14.37
N ALA A 268 8.24 9.79 -14.48
CA ALA A 268 8.12 8.77 -15.54
C ALA A 268 7.99 9.39 -16.93
N GLN A 269 7.25 10.49 -17.07
CA GLN A 269 7.14 11.22 -18.33
C GLN A 269 8.47 11.86 -18.75
N GLU A 270 9.21 12.43 -17.79
CA GLU A 270 10.53 13.01 -18.03
C GLU A 270 11.56 11.91 -18.36
N MET A 271 11.50 10.77 -17.68
CA MET A 271 12.29 9.58 -18.01
C MET A 271 11.99 9.12 -19.44
N LEU A 272 10.73 9.11 -19.87
CA LEU A 272 10.37 8.75 -21.24
C LEU A 272 11.02 9.70 -22.26
N TRP A 273 10.97 11.01 -22.04
CA TRP A 273 11.63 11.98 -22.92
C TRP A 273 13.15 11.77 -22.95
N LEU A 274 13.76 11.52 -21.79
CA LEU A 274 15.18 11.22 -21.67
C LEU A 274 15.57 9.99 -22.49
N LEU A 275 14.86 8.87 -22.34
CA LEU A 275 15.16 7.64 -23.07
C LEU A 275 14.93 7.80 -24.58
N GLN A 276 13.91 8.55 -24.99
CA GLN A 276 13.69 8.88 -26.41
C GLN A 276 14.84 9.70 -26.99
N ALA A 277 15.35 10.68 -26.24
CA ALA A 277 16.52 11.47 -26.63
C ALA A 277 17.78 10.61 -26.72
N VAL A 278 18.00 9.68 -25.78
CA VAL A 278 19.14 8.76 -25.83
C VAL A 278 19.06 7.81 -27.03
N LEU A 279 17.88 7.33 -27.42
CA LEU A 279 17.75 6.48 -28.60
C LEU A 279 17.98 7.22 -29.92
N ALA A 280 17.54 8.47 -30.00
CA ALA A 280 17.61 9.30 -31.20
C ALA A 280 18.21 10.70 -30.91
N PRO A 281 19.50 10.79 -30.53
CA PRO A 281 20.16 12.06 -30.21
C PRO A 281 20.24 13.00 -31.41
N GLU A 282 20.31 12.46 -32.63
CA GLU A 282 20.33 13.21 -33.89
C GLU A 282 19.02 14.00 -34.15
N ARG A 283 17.93 13.67 -33.44
CA ARG A 283 16.66 14.38 -33.57
C ARG A 283 16.62 15.52 -32.58
N GLU A 284 16.82 16.73 -33.08
CA GLU A 284 16.94 17.90 -32.22
C GLU A 284 15.74 18.10 -31.30
N ASN A 285 14.51 17.92 -31.81
CA ASN A 285 13.30 18.13 -31.00
C ASN A 285 13.21 17.18 -29.80
N THR A 286 13.57 15.91 -29.95
CA THR A 286 13.51 14.95 -28.83
C THR A 286 14.59 15.24 -27.80
N LEU A 287 15.79 15.62 -28.26
CA LEU A 287 16.89 15.99 -27.38
C LEU A 287 16.57 17.28 -26.61
N ARG A 288 16.03 18.32 -27.28
CA ARG A 288 15.57 19.55 -26.64
C ARG A 288 14.49 19.27 -25.58
N SER A 289 13.51 18.42 -25.89
CA SER A 289 12.47 18.05 -24.91
C SER A 289 13.04 17.39 -23.65
N ALA A 290 14.03 16.50 -23.80
CA ALA A 290 14.71 15.90 -22.66
C ALA A 290 15.50 16.95 -21.85
N LEU A 291 16.27 17.80 -22.52
CA LEU A 291 17.05 18.88 -21.90
C LEU A 291 16.18 19.88 -21.13
N ALA A 292 14.98 20.15 -21.64
CA ALA A 292 14.01 21.03 -21.01
C ALA A 292 13.26 20.38 -19.83
N SER A 293 13.46 19.08 -19.56
CA SER A 293 12.86 18.42 -18.40
C SER A 293 13.41 19.00 -17.09
N SER A 294 12.55 19.10 -16.10
CA SER A 294 12.95 19.53 -14.75
C SER A 294 13.90 18.53 -14.08
N MET A 295 13.95 17.29 -14.59
CA MET A 295 14.93 16.28 -14.21
C MET A 295 16.38 16.68 -14.51
N LEU A 296 16.63 17.33 -15.65
CA LEU A 296 17.99 17.76 -16.04
C LEU A 296 18.40 19.13 -15.46
N GLY A 297 17.44 19.88 -14.90
CA GLY A 297 17.72 21.08 -14.12
C GLY A 297 18.25 22.28 -14.90
N LEU A 298 18.14 22.27 -16.23
CA LEU A 298 18.51 23.43 -17.06
C LEU A 298 17.45 24.53 -16.95
N ASN A 299 17.91 25.78 -16.91
CA ASN A 299 17.02 26.94 -16.91
C ASN A 299 16.75 27.44 -18.34
N ALA A 300 15.80 28.38 -18.50
CA ALA A 300 15.42 28.90 -19.81
C ALA A 300 16.58 29.55 -20.58
N ARG A 301 17.52 30.18 -19.88
CA ARG A 301 18.71 30.80 -20.48
C ARG A 301 19.69 29.75 -20.97
N ASP A 302 19.91 28.67 -20.21
CA ASP A 302 20.79 27.58 -20.63
C ASP A 302 20.28 26.94 -21.94
N ILE A 303 18.96 26.74 -22.05
CA ILE A 303 18.34 26.21 -23.27
C ILE A 303 18.44 27.19 -24.44
N ASP A 304 18.28 28.49 -24.19
CA ASP A 304 18.41 29.53 -25.22
C ASP A 304 19.85 29.66 -25.73
N GLU A 305 20.84 29.62 -24.83
CA GLU A 305 22.26 29.65 -25.17
C GLU A 305 22.65 28.41 -26.02
N LEU A 306 22.14 27.22 -25.66
CA LEU A 306 22.34 26.00 -26.46
C LEU A 306 21.72 26.06 -27.86
N ASN A 307 20.65 26.84 -28.07
CA ASN A 307 20.05 27.00 -29.40
C ASN A 307 20.86 27.92 -30.31
N HIS A 308 21.74 28.76 -29.76
CA HIS A 308 22.54 29.73 -30.51
C HIS A 308 24.02 29.32 -30.65
N ASP A 309 24.43 28.22 -30.02
CA ASP A 309 25.80 27.68 -30.08
C ASP A 309 25.80 26.24 -30.63
N GLU A 310 26.09 26.11 -31.93
CA GLU A 310 26.16 24.82 -32.63
C GLU A 310 27.24 23.88 -32.04
N ASN A 311 28.38 24.41 -31.58
CA ASN A 311 29.44 23.56 -31.03
C ASN A 311 29.04 23.00 -29.66
N ALA A 312 28.37 23.81 -28.83
CA ALA A 312 27.83 23.36 -27.56
C ALA A 312 26.72 22.31 -27.78
N TRP A 313 25.88 22.51 -28.80
CA TRP A 313 24.87 21.55 -29.19
C TRP A 313 25.47 20.20 -29.62
N ASP A 314 26.46 20.21 -30.51
CA ASP A 314 27.14 19.00 -30.98
C ASP A 314 27.79 18.23 -29.82
N THR A 315 28.36 18.94 -28.85
CA THR A 315 28.92 18.33 -27.62
C THR A 315 27.85 17.56 -26.83
N VAL A 316 26.62 18.09 -26.74
CA VAL A 316 25.51 17.41 -26.07
C VAL A 316 25.02 16.21 -26.90
N VAL A 317 24.99 16.32 -28.23
CA VAL A 317 24.67 15.19 -29.11
C VAL A 317 25.67 14.04 -28.89
N GLU A 318 26.97 14.33 -28.89
CA GLU A 318 28.03 13.35 -28.61
C GLU A 318 27.87 12.70 -27.23
N GLU A 319 27.51 13.48 -26.21
CA GLU A 319 27.21 12.97 -24.87
C GLU A 319 26.05 11.96 -24.89
N PHE A 320 24.96 12.25 -25.60
CA PHE A 320 23.81 11.34 -25.68
C PHE A 320 24.08 10.12 -26.57
N VAL A 321 24.92 10.26 -27.62
CA VAL A 321 25.44 9.11 -28.37
C VAL A 321 26.21 8.17 -27.43
N HIS A 322 27.03 8.72 -26.55
CA HIS A 322 27.75 7.94 -25.54
C HIS A 322 26.81 7.19 -24.59
N TYR A 323 25.75 7.85 -24.10
CA TYR A 323 24.73 7.21 -23.28
C TYR A 323 24.02 6.07 -24.02
N ARG A 324 23.72 6.23 -25.31
CA ARG A 324 23.12 5.17 -26.14
C ARG A 324 24.01 3.94 -26.20
N GLU A 325 25.31 4.14 -26.45
CA GLU A 325 26.27 3.02 -26.46
C GLU A 325 26.38 2.34 -25.11
N ARG A 326 26.37 3.12 -24.03
CA ARG A 326 26.42 2.60 -22.65
C ARG A 326 25.21 1.73 -22.37
N TRP A 327 24.02 2.17 -22.76
CA TRP A 327 22.78 1.40 -22.62
C TRP A 327 22.89 0.08 -23.39
N GLN A 328 23.24 0.11 -24.68
CA GLN A 328 23.37 -1.11 -25.49
C GLN A 328 24.39 -2.11 -24.92
N LYS A 329 25.49 -1.62 -24.35
CA LYS A 329 26.58 -2.49 -23.83
C LYS A 329 26.35 -2.98 -22.40
N ARG A 330 25.68 -2.20 -21.54
CA ARG A 330 25.66 -2.41 -20.08
C ARG A 330 24.27 -2.30 -19.45
N GLY A 331 23.23 -1.99 -20.22
CA GLY A 331 21.85 -1.84 -19.75
C GLY A 331 21.48 -0.41 -19.35
N VAL A 332 20.17 -0.20 -19.19
CA VAL A 332 19.57 1.12 -18.92
C VAL A 332 20.03 1.72 -17.60
N MET A 333 20.14 0.91 -16.53
CA MET A 333 20.59 1.39 -15.22
C MET A 333 22.03 1.92 -15.25
N ALA A 334 22.92 1.25 -15.99
CA ALA A 334 24.32 1.67 -16.11
C ALA A 334 24.45 2.99 -16.86
N MET A 335 23.59 3.25 -17.84
CA MET A 335 23.51 4.51 -18.56
C MET A 335 22.93 5.62 -17.67
N LEU A 336 21.80 5.38 -17.00
CA LEU A 336 21.14 6.38 -16.16
C LEU A 336 22.02 6.82 -14.99
N ARG A 337 22.74 5.91 -14.33
CA ARG A 337 23.69 6.25 -13.26
C ARG A 337 24.82 7.16 -13.75
N GLU A 338 25.35 6.88 -14.95
CA GLU A 338 26.40 7.70 -15.52
C GLU A 338 25.88 9.10 -15.84
N LEU A 339 24.70 9.20 -16.45
CA LEU A 339 24.02 10.44 -16.75
C LEU A 339 23.75 11.25 -15.48
N MET A 340 23.20 10.62 -14.43
CA MET A 340 22.94 11.27 -13.14
C MET A 340 24.22 11.84 -12.52
N THR A 341 25.33 11.11 -12.62
CA THR A 341 26.63 11.55 -12.08
C THR A 341 27.19 12.73 -12.89
N ARG A 342 27.18 12.65 -14.22
CA ARG A 342 27.72 13.70 -15.09
C ARG A 342 26.92 15.00 -15.01
N ARG A 343 25.60 14.91 -14.89
CA ARG A 343 24.68 16.05 -14.81
C ARG A 343 24.31 16.46 -13.38
N GLN A 344 24.91 15.83 -12.36
CA GLN A 344 24.67 16.11 -10.94
C GLN A 344 23.18 16.11 -10.55
N ILE A 345 22.41 15.19 -11.15
CA ILE A 345 20.95 15.18 -11.00
C ILE A 345 20.55 14.94 -9.55
N ALA A 346 21.20 14.00 -8.88
CA ALA A 346 20.85 13.64 -7.51
C ALA A 346 21.09 14.81 -6.55
N GLU A 347 22.24 15.47 -6.68
CA GLU A 347 22.63 16.62 -5.87
C GLU A 347 21.67 17.80 -6.09
N ASN A 348 21.37 18.12 -7.35
CA ASN A 348 20.47 19.22 -7.70
C ASN A 348 19.04 18.96 -7.24
N MET A 349 18.56 17.72 -7.36
CA MET A 349 17.23 17.35 -6.88
C MET A 349 17.15 17.44 -5.36
N LEU A 350 18.10 16.89 -4.61
CA LEU A 350 18.07 16.92 -3.14
C LEU A 350 18.11 18.35 -2.55
N ALA A 351 18.62 19.32 -3.31
CA ALA A 351 18.59 20.73 -2.94
C ALA A 351 17.21 21.40 -3.15
N SER A 352 16.30 20.75 -3.89
CA SER A 352 14.96 21.28 -4.22
C SER A 352 13.87 20.77 -3.26
N SER A 353 12.82 21.57 -3.07
CA SER A 353 11.67 21.17 -2.25
C SER A 353 10.99 19.92 -2.84
N GLY A 354 10.82 18.89 -2.01
CA GLY A 354 10.24 17.60 -2.43
C GLY A 354 11.17 16.74 -3.29
N GLY A 355 12.43 17.15 -3.50
CA GLY A 355 13.36 16.47 -4.41
C GLY A 355 13.77 15.07 -3.98
N GLU A 356 13.76 14.76 -2.67
CA GLU A 356 14.02 13.40 -2.16
C GLU A 356 13.01 12.39 -2.72
N ARG A 357 11.73 12.77 -2.79
CA ARG A 357 10.68 11.92 -3.37
C ARG A 357 10.90 11.72 -4.87
N ARG A 358 11.13 12.81 -5.60
CA ARG A 358 11.37 12.77 -7.06
C ARG A 358 12.57 11.88 -7.40
N LEU A 359 13.66 12.02 -6.65
CA LEU A 359 14.86 11.20 -6.82
C LEU A 359 14.57 9.72 -6.54
N THR A 360 13.81 9.42 -5.49
CA THR A 360 13.40 8.06 -5.16
C THR A 360 12.55 7.45 -6.26
N ASP A 361 11.58 8.21 -6.79
CA ASP A 361 10.72 7.76 -7.89
C ASP A 361 11.55 7.49 -9.16
N ILE A 362 12.51 8.35 -9.51
CA ILE A 362 13.44 8.14 -10.64
C ILE A 362 14.27 6.87 -10.47
N LEU A 363 14.83 6.63 -9.28
CA LEU A 363 15.61 5.43 -9.00
C LEU A 363 14.74 4.17 -9.10
N HIS A 364 13.51 4.21 -8.57
CA HIS A 364 12.57 3.10 -8.66
C HIS A 364 12.15 2.83 -10.11
N ILE A 365 11.84 3.86 -10.90
CA ILE A 365 11.56 3.71 -12.34
C ILE A 365 12.77 3.08 -13.05
N SER A 366 13.99 3.50 -12.71
CA SER A 366 15.22 2.93 -13.29
C SER A 366 15.37 1.43 -12.99
N GLU A 367 15.00 0.99 -11.78
CA GLU A 367 15.01 -0.43 -11.40
C GLU A 367 13.98 -1.24 -12.18
N LEU A 368 12.76 -0.72 -12.31
CA LEU A 368 11.68 -1.36 -13.09
C LEU A 368 12.06 -1.46 -14.58
N LEU A 369 12.66 -0.41 -15.14
CA LEU A 369 13.16 -0.42 -16.51
C LEU A 369 14.29 -1.44 -16.71
N GLN A 370 15.15 -1.63 -15.71
CA GLN A 370 16.21 -2.63 -15.77
C GLN A 370 15.64 -4.05 -15.76
N GLU A 371 14.63 -4.32 -14.93
CA GLU A 371 13.94 -5.61 -14.89
C GLU A 371 13.21 -5.88 -16.22
N ALA A 372 12.41 -4.93 -16.69
CA ALA A 372 11.70 -5.04 -17.98
C ALA A 372 12.68 -5.22 -19.16
N GLY A 373 13.83 -4.55 -19.12
CA GLY A 373 14.88 -4.69 -20.14
C GLY A 373 15.49 -6.09 -20.23
N THR A 374 15.38 -6.92 -19.20
CA THR A 374 15.82 -8.34 -19.27
C THR A 374 14.83 -9.24 -20.00
N GLN A 375 13.57 -8.81 -20.09
CA GLN A 375 12.48 -9.58 -20.70
C GLN A 375 12.19 -9.15 -22.14
N LEU A 376 12.72 -8.01 -22.57
CA LEU A 376 12.47 -7.40 -23.88
C LEU A 376 13.70 -7.49 -24.78
N GLU A 377 13.47 -7.75 -26.07
CA GLU A 377 14.54 -7.99 -27.05
C GLU A 377 15.20 -6.70 -27.58
N SER A 378 14.68 -5.50 -27.27
CA SER A 378 15.25 -4.23 -27.75
C SER A 378 14.96 -3.04 -26.85
N GLU A 379 15.82 -2.01 -26.90
CA GLU A 379 15.64 -0.75 -26.17
C GLU A 379 14.41 0.02 -26.65
N HIS A 380 14.07 -0.08 -27.95
CA HIS A 380 12.83 0.49 -28.49
C HIS A 380 11.58 -0.16 -27.91
N ALA A 381 11.62 -1.46 -27.59
CA ALA A 381 10.52 -2.13 -26.91
C ALA A 381 10.37 -1.63 -25.46
N LEU A 382 11.49 -1.35 -24.77
CA LEU A 382 11.47 -0.78 -23.43
C LEU A 382 10.83 0.61 -23.40
N VAL A 383 11.22 1.48 -24.34
CA VAL A 383 10.64 2.84 -24.45
C VAL A 383 9.16 2.80 -24.82
N ARG A 384 8.75 1.84 -25.65
CA ARG A 384 7.33 1.64 -25.96
C ARG A 384 6.55 1.18 -24.74
N GLY A 385 7.09 0.23 -23.98
CA GLY A 385 6.46 -0.24 -22.74
C GLY A 385 6.37 0.81 -21.63
N LEU A 386 7.20 1.85 -21.65
CA LEU A 386 7.07 3.00 -20.75
C LEU A 386 6.03 4.03 -21.25
N ALA A 387 5.74 4.05 -22.55
CA ALA A 387 4.79 4.98 -23.16
C ALA A 387 3.34 4.45 -23.19
N GLU A 388 3.17 3.14 -23.03
CA GLU A 388 1.89 2.43 -22.90
C GLU A 388 1.50 2.28 -21.43
#